data_AF-A0A2M7JVH2-F1
#
_entry.id   AF-A0A2M7JVH2-F1
#
_cell.length_a   1.000
_cell.length_b   1.000
_cell.length_c   1.000
_cell.angle_alpha   90.00
_cell.angle_beta   90.00
_cell.angle_gamma   90.00
#
_symmetry.space_group_name_H-M   'P 1'
#
loop_
_entity.id
_entity.type
_entity.pdbx_description
1 polymer ?
#
loop_
_entity_poly.entity_id
_entity_poly.type
_entity_poly.pdbx_seq_one_letter_code
_entity_poly.pdbx_strand_id
1 'polypeptide(L)' 'MNFVTDTHALLWWFIDSPKISPKASEIFQKCEKGENIIFIPSIVIAEGLSIFEKKRVSFDFKKTLQKNI' A
#
# COMPACT_ATOMS: atom_id res chain seq x y z
N MET A 1 -12.85 -12.10 1.84
CA MET A 1 -13.07 -11.67 0.44
C MET A 1 -11.72 -11.30 -0.17
N ASN A 2 -11.56 -11.41 -1.48
CA ASN A 2 -10.27 -11.25 -2.14
C ASN A 2 -10.26 -9.96 -2.96
N PHE A 3 -9.20 -9.17 -2.81
CA PHE A 3 -9.01 -7.90 -3.53
C PHE A 3 -7.63 -7.86 -4.18
N VAL A 4 -7.49 -7.04 -5.21
CA VAL A 4 -6.19 -6.70 -5.80
C VAL A 4 -6.03 -5.19 -5.66
N THR A 5 -4.85 -4.74 -5.24
CA THR A 5 -4.57 -3.31 -5.08
C THR A 5 -3.74 -2.78 -6.24
N ASP A 6 -3.91 -1.50 -6.55
CA ASP A 6 -3.03 -0.75 -7.46
C ASP A 6 -1.96 0.02 -6.67
N THR A 7 -1.03 0.64 -7.39
CA THR A 7 0.07 1.41 -6.81
C THR A 7 -0.40 2.60 -5.99
N HIS A 8 -1.41 3.34 -6.45
CA HIS A 8 -1.85 4.55 -5.74
C HIS A 8 -2.55 4.21 -4.43
N ALA A 9 -3.45 3.23 -4.45
CA ALA A 9 -4.16 2.78 -3.26
C ALA A 9 -3.19 2.25 -2.19
N LEU A 10 -2.23 1.40 -2.58
CA LEU A 10 -1.21 0.88 -1.68
C LEU A 10 -0.33 1.98 -1.08
N LEU A 11 0.17 2.88 -1.93
CA LEU A 11 1.05 3.95 -1.47
C LEU A 11 0.32 4.95 -0.57
N TRP A 12 -0.93 5.30 -0.90
CA TRP A 12 -1.74 6.18 -0.06
C TRP A 12 -2.07 5.56 1.29
N TRP A 13 -2.34 4.25 1.34
CA TRP A 13 -2.49 3.53 2.61
C TRP A 13 -1.22 3.61 3.46
N PHE A 14 -0.05 3.36 2.87
CA PHE A 14 1.21 3.35 3.60
C PHE A 14 1.68 4.71 4.14
N ILE A 15 1.24 5.81 3.55
CA ILE A 15 1.61 7.17 3.99
C ILE A 15 0.47 7.90 4.70
N ASP A 16 -0.60 7.19 5.07
CA ASP A 16 -1.82 7.76 5.66
C ASP A 16 -2.37 8.96 4.85
N SER A 17 -2.35 8.84 3.52
CA SER A 17 -2.73 9.94 2.64
C SER A 17 -4.25 10.17 2.67
N PRO A 18 -4.74 11.42 2.76
CA PRO A 18 -6.17 11.72 2.65
C PRO A 18 -6.74 11.44 1.24
N LYS A 19 -5.88 11.08 0.27
CA LYS A 19 -6.28 10.74 -1.10
C LYS A 19 -6.85 9.32 -1.23
N ILE A 20 -6.66 8.45 -0.24
CA ILE A 20 -7.28 7.13 -0.25
C ILE A 20 -8.80 7.25 -0.10
N SER A 21 -9.56 6.53 -0.92
CA SER A 21 -11.01 6.55 -0.80
C SER A 21 -11.46 5.87 0.51
N PRO A 22 -12.59 6.29 1.12
CA PRO A 22 -13.11 5.66 2.34
C PRO A 22 -13.29 4.13 2.21
N LYS A 23 -13.77 3.68 1.04
CA LYS A 23 -13.96 2.26 0.75
C LYS A 23 -12.64 1.49 0.69
N ALA A 24 -11.62 2.04 0.04
CA ALA A 24 -10.30 1.39 0.00
C ALA A 24 -9.70 1.34 1.40
N SER A 25 -9.79 2.42 2.17
CA SER A 25 -9.33 2.46 3.57
C SER A 25 -10.00 1.38 4.43
N GLU A 26 -11.33 1.22 4.32
CA GLU A 26 -12.06 0.16 5.03
C GLU A 26 -11.57 -1.24 4.63
N ILE A 27 -11.31 -1.48 3.34
CA ILE A 27 -10.80 -2.76 2.84
C ILE A 27 -9.40 -3.05 3.43
N PHE A 28 -8.51 -2.06 3.45
CA PHE A 28 -7.18 -2.20 4.06
C PHE A 28 -7.26 -2.44 5.57
N GLN A 29 -8.11 -1.73 6.30
CA GLN A 29 -8.32 -1.96 7.74
C GLN A 29 -8.82 -3.38 8.03
N LYS A 30 -9.75 -3.88 7.22
CA LYS A 30 -10.23 -5.27 7.30
C LYS A 30 -9.14 -6.29 6.95
N CYS A 31 -8.24 -5.95 6.02
CA CYS A 31 -7.07 -6.77 5.69
C CYS A 31 -6.11 -6.87 6.89
N GLU A 32 -5.80 -5.75 7.56
CA GLU A 32 -4.95 -5.74 8.77
C GLU A 32 -5.55 -6.56 9.92
N LYS A 33 -6.88 -6.69 9.98
CA LYS A 33 -7.61 -7.54 10.94
C LYS A 33 -7.72 -9.01 10.53
N GLY A 34 -7.22 -9.38 9.34
CA GLY A 34 -7.35 -10.75 8.80
C GLY A 34 -8.75 -11.11 8.28
N GLU A 35 -9.64 -10.13 8.11
CA GLU A 35 -11.02 -10.35 7.63
C GLU A 35 -11.10 -10.47 6.09
N ASN A 36 -10.05 -10.04 5.38
CA ASN A 36 -9.95 -10.17 3.93
C ASN A 36 -8.48 -10.33 3.50
N ILE A 37 -8.28 -10.62 2.21
CA ILE A 37 -6.96 -10.77 1.60
C ILE A 37 -6.81 -9.75 0.47
N ILE A 38 -5.72 -8.99 0.50
CA ILE A 38 -5.30 -8.09 -0.58
C ILE A 38 -4.07 -8.70 -1.26
N PHE A 39 -4.22 -9.04 -2.54
CA PHE A 39 -3.11 -9.44 -3.39
C PHE A 39 -2.41 -8.20 -3.92
N ILE A 40 -1.09 -8.17 -3.79
CA ILE A 40 -0.23 -7.10 -4.33
C ILE A 40 0.51 -7.66 -5.54
N PRO A 41 0.18 -7.24 -6.78
CA PRO A 41 0.91 -7.64 -7.97
C PRO A 41 2.38 -7.20 -7.89
N SER A 42 3.29 -7.99 -8.46
CA SER A 42 4.73 -7.63 -8.50
C SER A 42 4.99 -6.30 -9.23
N ILE A 43 4.20 -5.99 -10.27
CA ILE A 43 4.29 -4.71 -10.99
C ILE A 43 3.95 -3.51 -10.10
N VAL A 44 3.02 -3.66 -9.16
CA VAL A 44 2.64 -2.59 -8.22
C VAL A 44 3.80 -2.25 -7.29
N ILE A 45 4.57 -3.27 -6.86
CA ILE A 45 5.80 -3.06 -6.11
C ILE A 45 6.85 -2.33 -6.96
N ALA A 46 7.06 -2.75 -8.22
CA ALA A 46 8.02 -2.12 -9.13
C ALA A 46 7.67 -0.64 -9.43
N GLU A 47 6.40 -0.33 -9.66
CA GLU A 47 5.91 1.04 -9.85
C GLU A 47 6.11 1.88 -8.58
N GLY A 48 5.80 1.31 -7.41
CA GLY A 48 6.07 1.94 -6.12
C GLY A 48 7.54 2.35 -5.98
N LEU A 49 8.45 1.40 -6.21
CA LEU A 49 9.90 1.66 -6.19
C LEU A 49 10.30 2.78 -7.17
N SER A 50 9.81 2.73 -8.42
CA SER A 50 10.13 3.76 -9.43
C SER A 50 9.64 5.16 -9.02
N ILE A 51 8.46 5.26 -8.39
CA ILE A 51 7.93 6.53 -7.88
C ILE A 51 8.83 7.09 -6.78
N PHE A 52 9.33 6.25 -5.88
CA PHE A 52 10.20 6.68 -4.79
C PHE A 52 11.58 7.11 -5.28
N GLU A 53 12.20 6.35 -6.19
CA GLU A 53 13.49 6.70 -6.80
C GLU A 53 13.45 8.05 -7.51
N LYS A 54 12.38 8.31 -8.29
CA LYS A 54 12.23 9.56 -9.03
C LYS A 54 11.96 10.78 -8.15
N LYS A 55 11.41 10.59 -6.94
CA LYS A 55 11.00 11.71 -6.07
C LYS A 55 12.04 12.16 -5.05
N ARG A 56 13.23 11.53 -4.94
CA ARG A 56 14.26 11.87 -3.91
C ARG A 56 13.69 11.97 -2.48
N VAL A 57 12.59 11.28 -2.18
CA VAL A 57 12.04 11.20 -0.83
C VAL A 57 12.61 9.93 -0.23
N SER A 58 13.37 10.03 0.87
CA SER A 58 13.89 8.86 1.59
C SER A 58 12.75 8.17 2.35
N PHE A 59 11.81 7.60 1.61
CA PHE A 59 10.84 6.67 2.18
C PHE A 59 11.50 5.30 2.13
N ASP A 60 11.94 4.82 3.29
CA ASP A 60 12.54 3.51 3.42
C ASP A 60 11.46 2.44 3.20
N PHE A 61 11.33 1.99 1.96
CA PHE A 61 10.37 0.97 1.55
C PHE A 61 10.50 -0.31 2.39
N LYS A 62 11.73 -0.63 2.83
CA LYS A 62 12.01 -1.74 3.75
C LYS A 62 11.35 -1.49 5.10
N LYS A 63 11.49 -0.28 5.65
CA LYS A 63 10.87 0.11 6.93
C LYS A 63 9.34 0.09 6.86
N THR A 64 8.76 0.47 5.73
CA THR A 64 7.31 0.51 5.53
C THR A 64 6.70 -0.89 5.37
N LEU A 65 7.39 -1.80 4.67
CA LEU A 65 6.99 -3.21 4.62
C LEU A 65 7.23 -3.96 5.94
N GLN A 66 8.12 -3.46 6.79
CA GLN A 66 8.37 -3.96 8.14
C GLN A 66 7.45 -3.34 9.21
N LYS A 67 6.25 -2.87 8.85
CA LYS A 67 5.26 -2.44 9.84
C LYS A 67 4.88 -3.67 10.68
N ASN A 68 5.53 -3.79 11.85
CA ASN A 68 5.50 -4.85 12.85
C ASN A 68 4.45 -5.95 12.59
N ILE A 69 4.92 -7.09 12.10
CA ILE A 69 4.28 -8.39 12.34
C ILE A 69 4.57 -8.78 13.79
#